data_AF-A0A1C9IEX4-F1
#
_entry.id   AF-A0A1C9IEX4-F1
#
_cell.length_a   1.000
_cell.length_b   1.000
_cell.length_c   1.000
_cell.angle_alpha   90.00
_cell.angle_beta   90.00
_cell.angle_gamma   90.00
#
_symmetry.space_group_name_H-M   'P 1'
#
loop_
_entity.id
_entity.type
_entity.pdbx_description
1 polymer ?
#
loop_
_entity_poly.entity_id
_entity_poly.type
_entity_poly.pdbx_seq_one_letter_code
_entity_poly.pdbx_strand_id
1 'polypeptide(L)'
;MKYRFSGGGDTQIQVTMFLLKKASIHKYKYYHLLSGVDFPIKPIRTIFDFFNKSLDVEYISFANKKFNVRYADRVKYFWFLQRFRRNRFLSRIIGLSVRIQKLLRINRLRKVNIELQKGSNWFSITDELVQYILSNKLFVEKFFKLSHCADELFIQTLVYNNDYFMNRVYNGGVIGGSFRYVDWNRGNPYTWLEEDLQQLLDSECLFARKFNLDIDSNIIDKLEENIHHIE
;
A
#
# COMPACT_ATOMS: atom_id res chain seq x y z
N MET A 1 -20.33 -9.81 5.97
CA MET A 1 -19.13 -9.08 5.51
C MET A 1 -18.50 -8.37 6.71
N LYS A 2 -17.28 -8.72 7.14
CA LYS A 2 -16.69 -8.27 8.42
C LYS A 2 -16.25 -6.80 8.45
N TYR A 3 -16.01 -6.20 7.28
CA TYR A 3 -15.66 -4.78 7.14
C TYR A 3 -16.38 -4.17 5.92
N ARG A 4 -16.83 -2.92 6.03
CA ARG A 4 -17.29 -2.12 4.87
C ARG A 4 -16.15 -1.21 4.43
N PHE A 5 -15.66 -1.41 3.21
CA PHE A 5 -14.55 -0.63 2.66
C PHE A 5 -14.96 0.83 2.41
N SER A 6 -14.08 1.76 2.77
CA SER A 6 -14.24 3.18 2.50
C SER A 6 -12.90 3.75 2.02
N GLY A 7 -12.79 4.08 0.74
CA GLY A 7 -11.55 4.62 0.18
C GLY A 7 -11.11 5.90 0.91
N GLY A 8 -9.86 5.93 1.37
CA GLY A 8 -9.27 7.06 2.09
C GLY A 8 -9.66 7.21 3.56
N GLY A 9 -10.35 6.22 4.13
CA GLY A 9 -10.53 6.06 5.57
C GLY A 9 -9.59 5.00 6.16
N ASP A 10 -9.71 4.76 7.46
CA ASP A 10 -8.90 3.81 8.24
C ASP A 10 -9.31 2.35 8.06
N THR A 11 -10.42 2.10 7.36
CA THR A 11 -10.93 0.74 7.12
C THR A 11 -9.96 -0.10 6.30
N GLN A 12 -9.20 0.50 5.37
CA GLN A 12 -8.18 -0.21 4.61
C GLN A 12 -7.05 -0.71 5.50
N ILE A 13 -6.60 0.10 6.46
CA ILE A 13 -5.59 -0.29 7.46
C ILE A 13 -6.12 -1.45 8.32
N GLN A 14 -7.37 -1.35 8.78
CA GLN A 14 -7.99 -2.42 9.57
C GLN A 14 -8.11 -3.73 8.78
N VAL A 15 -8.46 -3.66 7.50
CA VAL A 15 -8.51 -4.82 6.61
C VAL A 15 -7.11 -5.39 6.39
N THR A 16 -6.09 -4.57 6.12
CA THR A 16 -4.70 -5.02 5.97
C THR A 16 -4.22 -5.72 7.24
N MET A 17 -4.40 -5.12 8.42
CA MET A 17 -4.04 -5.74 9.71
C MET A 17 -4.78 -7.05 9.96
N PHE A 18 -6.06 -7.13 9.56
CA PHE A 18 -6.85 -8.36 9.68
C PHE A 18 -6.34 -9.46 8.74
N LEU A 19 -6.06 -9.14 7.48
CA LEU A 19 -5.54 -10.08 6.49
C LEU A 19 -4.17 -10.60 6.88
N LEU A 20 -3.25 -9.70 7.28
CA LEU A 20 -1.93 -10.06 7.79
C LEU A 20 -2.06 -11.00 9.00
N LYS A 21 -2.92 -10.68 9.97
CA LYS A 21 -3.15 -11.56 11.12
C LYS A 21 -3.65 -12.95 10.70
N LYS A 22 -4.55 -13.02 9.72
CA LYS A 22 -5.09 -14.31 9.26
C LYS A 22 -4.07 -15.13 8.50
N ALA A 23 -3.30 -14.52 7.61
CA ALA A 23 -2.30 -15.21 6.83
C ALA A 23 -1.05 -15.59 7.67
N SER A 24 -0.72 -14.79 8.71
CA SER A 24 0.45 -15.01 9.58
C SER A 24 0.44 -16.34 10.34
N ILE A 25 -0.73 -16.98 10.47
CA ILE A 25 -0.87 -18.30 11.11
C ILE A 25 -0.06 -19.37 10.36
N HIS A 26 0.12 -19.21 9.04
CA HIS A 26 0.79 -20.16 8.18
C HIS A 26 2.30 -19.91 8.01
N LYS A 27 2.83 -18.78 8.49
CA LYS A 27 4.26 -18.42 8.42
C LYS A 27 4.86 -18.55 7.01
N TYR A 28 4.24 -17.88 6.04
CA TYR A 28 4.73 -17.84 4.66
C TYR A 28 6.03 -17.05 4.56
N LYS A 29 6.92 -17.42 3.62
CA LYS A 29 8.15 -16.65 3.39
C LYS A 29 7.87 -15.19 3.02
N TYR A 30 6.84 -14.96 2.20
CA TYR A 30 6.41 -13.63 1.77
C TYR A 30 4.90 -13.45 1.83
N TYR A 31 4.48 -12.22 2.14
CA TYR A 31 3.10 -11.76 2.17
C TYR A 31 2.92 -10.65 1.15
N HIS A 32 2.03 -10.86 0.18
CA HIS A 32 1.75 -9.90 -0.89
C HIS A 32 0.42 -9.21 -0.66
N LEU A 33 0.38 -7.87 -0.70
CA LEU A 33 -0.88 -7.14 -0.74
C LEU A 33 -1.28 -6.87 -2.20
N LEU A 34 -2.43 -7.40 -2.61
CA LEU A 34 -3.06 -7.20 -3.91
C LEU A 34 -4.51 -6.74 -3.71
N SER A 35 -5.06 -6.14 -4.76
CA SER A 35 -6.47 -5.77 -4.88
C SER A 35 -7.08 -6.45 -6.11
N GLY A 36 -8.40 -6.39 -6.25
CA GLY A 36 -9.11 -7.04 -7.36
C GLY A 36 -8.90 -6.43 -8.75
N VAL A 37 -7.99 -5.45 -8.90
CA VAL A 37 -7.62 -4.85 -10.20
C VAL A 37 -6.11 -4.93 -10.45
N ASP A 38 -5.40 -5.73 -9.66
CA ASP A 38 -3.99 -6.03 -9.87
C ASP A 38 -3.88 -7.42 -10.52
N PHE A 39 -2.91 -7.61 -11.41
CA PHE A 39 -2.68 -8.87 -12.12
C PHE A 39 -1.19 -9.20 -12.20
N PRO A 40 -0.77 -10.48 -12.11
CA PRO A 40 0.61 -10.87 -12.36
C PRO A 40 0.99 -10.65 -13.83
N ILE A 41 2.17 -10.11 -14.08
CA ILE A 41 2.69 -9.86 -15.44
C ILE A 41 3.93 -10.70 -15.76
N LYS A 42 4.22 -11.68 -14.90
CA LYS A 42 5.28 -12.67 -15.05
C LYS A 42 4.72 -14.06 -14.74
N PRO A 43 5.30 -15.13 -15.31
CA PRO A 43 4.92 -16.50 -14.97
C PRO A 43 4.95 -16.74 -13.47
N ILE A 44 3.98 -17.49 -12.94
CA ILE A 44 3.88 -17.74 -11.50
C ILE A 44 5.15 -18.39 -10.93
N ARG A 45 5.82 -19.25 -11.70
CA ARG A 45 7.09 -19.87 -11.33
C ARG A 45 8.21 -18.84 -11.21
N THR A 46 8.28 -17.87 -12.11
CA THR A 46 9.22 -16.75 -12.04
C THR A 46 9.00 -15.91 -10.78
N ILE A 47 7.74 -15.60 -10.45
CA ILE A 47 7.40 -14.86 -9.23
C ILE A 47 7.78 -15.68 -7.99
N PHE A 48 7.47 -16.97 -7.97
CA PHE A 48 7.82 -17.86 -6.86
C PHE A 48 9.34 -17.94 -6.67
N ASP A 49 10.08 -18.19 -7.75
CA ASP A 49 11.54 -18.29 -7.72
C ASP A 49 12.20 -16.98 -7.30
N PHE A 50 11.66 -15.83 -7.71
CA PHE A 50 12.12 -14.52 -7.29
C PHE A 50 12.07 -14.37 -5.76
N PHE A 51 10.91 -14.66 -5.15
CA PHE A 51 10.75 -14.55 -3.70
C PHE A 51 11.47 -15.68 -2.94
N ASN A 52 11.60 -16.87 -3.53
CA ASN A 52 12.32 -17.98 -2.91
C ASN A 52 13.83 -17.73 -2.85
N LYS A 53 14.41 -17.11 -3.89
CA LYS A 53 15.83 -16.73 -3.92
C LYS A 53 16.14 -15.46 -3.12
N SER A 54 15.13 -14.67 -2.77
CA SER A 54 15.32 -13.45 -1.99
C SER A 54 15.80 -13.74 -0.57
N LEU A 55 16.80 -12.96 -0.12
CA LEU A 55 17.43 -13.02 1.19
C LEU A 55 16.73 -12.06 2.15
N ASP A 56 15.51 -12.41 2.55
CA ASP A 56 14.76 -11.69 3.59
C ASP A 56 14.57 -10.19 3.31
N VAL A 57 14.48 -9.81 2.04
CA VAL A 57 14.32 -8.42 1.59
C VAL A 57 12.87 -7.96 1.76
N GLU A 58 12.67 -6.72 2.20
CA GLU A 58 11.35 -6.08 2.30
C GLU A 58 11.05 -5.24 1.04
N TYR A 59 10.12 -5.71 0.21
CA TYR A 59 9.73 -5.04 -1.02
C TYR A 59 8.63 -4.01 -0.74
N ILE A 60 9.07 -2.85 -0.25
CA ILE A 60 8.23 -1.72 0.15
C ILE A 60 8.66 -0.46 -0.60
N SER A 61 7.68 0.26 -1.13
CA SER A 61 7.91 1.56 -1.75
C SER A 61 7.98 2.68 -0.73
N PHE A 62 8.91 3.61 -0.93
CA PHE A 62 8.90 4.93 -0.30
C PHE A 62 8.76 6.01 -1.37
N ALA A 63 7.87 6.98 -1.15
CA ALA A 63 7.50 7.96 -2.16
C ALA A 63 8.58 9.03 -2.40
N ASN A 64 9.33 9.40 -1.36
CA ASN A 64 10.39 10.41 -1.43
C ASN A 64 11.46 10.10 -0.39
N LYS A 65 12.72 10.47 -0.66
CA LYS A 65 13.80 10.40 0.35
C LYS A 65 13.54 11.28 1.58
N LYS A 66 12.80 12.38 1.41
CA LYS A 66 12.37 13.28 2.48
C LYS A 66 10.86 13.26 2.61
N PHE A 67 10.36 13.15 3.83
CA PHE A 67 8.92 13.16 4.08
C PHE A 67 8.30 14.51 3.74
N ASN A 68 7.22 14.49 2.96
CA ASN A 68 6.44 15.71 2.71
C ASN A 68 5.50 15.98 3.88
N VAL A 69 5.80 17.03 4.64
CA VAL A 69 5.08 17.45 5.84
C VAL A 69 3.58 17.68 5.63
N ARG A 70 3.12 17.92 4.39
CA ARG A 70 1.69 18.03 4.06
C ARG A 70 0.91 16.74 4.35
N TYR A 71 1.58 15.59 4.29
CA TYR A 71 0.97 14.31 4.64
C TYR A 71 0.86 14.12 6.15
N ALA A 72 1.57 14.89 6.98
CA ALA A 72 1.49 14.75 8.43
C ALA A 72 0.08 15.01 8.97
N ASP A 73 -0.63 15.97 8.38
CA ASP A 73 -1.99 16.34 8.78
C ASP A 73 -2.98 15.17 8.71
N ARG A 74 -2.70 14.18 7.86
CA ARG A 74 -3.50 12.95 7.73
C ARG A 74 -3.55 12.14 9.03
N VAL A 75 -2.51 12.24 9.85
CA VAL A 75 -2.32 11.45 11.09
C VAL A 75 -2.36 12.34 12.33
N LYS A 76 -1.85 13.58 12.25
CA LYS A 76 -1.78 14.53 13.38
C LYS A 76 -3.15 14.85 13.98
N TYR A 77 -4.19 14.91 13.16
CA TYR A 77 -5.56 15.26 13.55
C TYR A 77 -6.50 14.06 13.46
N PHE A 78 -7.62 14.13 14.18
CA PHE A 78 -8.72 13.21 14.03
C PHE A 78 -9.57 13.59 12.82
N TRP A 79 -9.72 12.67 11.89
CA TRP A 79 -10.58 12.78 10.72
C TRP A 79 -11.89 12.04 10.98
N PHE A 80 -12.70 12.60 11.90
CA PHE A 80 -14.03 12.09 12.20
C PHE A 80 -14.87 12.00 10.93
N LEU A 81 -15.79 11.03 10.86
CA LEU A 81 -16.70 10.86 9.72
C LEU A 81 -16.01 10.66 8.35
N GLN A 82 -14.71 10.36 8.30
CA GLN A 82 -13.96 10.17 7.06
C GLN A 82 -14.57 9.18 6.06
N ARG A 83 -15.32 8.19 6.57
CA ARG A 83 -16.09 7.24 5.74
C ARG A 83 -17.12 7.91 4.82
N PHE A 84 -17.57 9.11 5.16
CA PHE A 84 -18.59 9.86 4.43
C PHE A 84 -18.01 11.03 3.62
N ARG A 85 -16.68 11.11 3.42
CA ARG A 85 -16.04 12.25 2.74
C ARG A 85 -16.54 12.50 1.31
N ARG A 86 -17.09 11.49 0.63
CA ARG A 86 -17.70 11.67 -0.71
C ARG A 86 -18.96 12.54 -0.67
N ASN A 87 -19.61 12.66 0.49
CA ASN A 87 -20.71 13.60 0.69
C ASN A 87 -20.14 15.02 0.88
N ARG A 88 -20.52 15.95 0.00
CA ARG A 88 -19.99 17.33 -0.02
C ARG A 88 -20.24 18.07 1.30
N PHE A 89 -21.43 17.92 1.90
CA PHE A 89 -21.77 18.58 3.15
C PHE A 89 -20.93 18.05 4.31
N LEU A 90 -20.85 16.72 4.45
CA LEU A 90 -20.03 16.09 5.49
C LEU A 90 -18.55 16.38 5.29
N SER A 91 -18.05 16.43 4.06
CA SER A 91 -16.65 16.83 3.79
C SER A 91 -16.33 18.24 4.30
N ARG A 92 -17.27 19.18 4.25
CA ARG A 92 -17.07 20.53 4.82
C ARG A 92 -17.02 20.48 6.35
N ILE A 93 -17.87 19.68 6.98
CA ILE A 93 -17.85 19.46 8.44
C ILE A 93 -16.51 18.85 8.88
N ILE A 94 -16.01 17.86 8.14
CA ILE A 94 -14.69 17.24 8.40
C ILE A 94 -13.58 18.31 8.30
N GLY A 95 -13.59 19.11 7.25
CA GLY A 95 -12.62 20.20 7.08
C GLY A 95 -12.68 21.23 8.21
N LEU A 96 -13.87 21.60 8.65
CA LEU A 96 -14.07 22.51 9.80
C LEU A 96 -13.55 21.90 11.09
N SER A 97 -13.85 20.62 11.35
CA SER A 97 -13.34 19.88 12.51
C SER A 97 -11.81 19.88 12.56
N VAL A 98 -11.13 19.64 11.43
CA VAL A 98 -9.66 19.70 11.36
C VAL A 98 -9.14 21.13 11.60
N ARG A 99 -9.82 22.17 11.09
CA ARG A 99 -9.44 23.58 11.35
C ARG A 99 -9.56 23.93 12.83
N ILE A 100 -10.62 23.49 13.50
CA ILE A 100 -10.79 23.68 14.95
C ILE A 100 -9.67 22.98 15.71
N GLN A 101 -9.33 21.74 15.35
CA GLN A 101 -8.22 21.01 15.97
C GLN A 101 -6.88 21.73 15.80
N LYS A 102 -6.63 22.33 14.61
CA LYS A 102 -5.45 23.18 14.36
C LYS A 102 -5.42 24.40 15.28
N LEU A 103 -6.55 25.10 15.42
CA LEU A 103 -6.69 26.26 16.30
C LEU A 103 -6.40 25.88 17.77
N LEU A 104 -6.92 24.73 18.21
CA LEU A 104 -6.68 24.17 19.55
C LEU A 104 -5.29 23.53 19.71
N ARG A 105 -4.42 23.62 18.69
CA ARG A 105 -3.05 23.05 18.67
C ARG A 105 -3.02 21.56 19.01
N ILE A 106 -4.06 20.83 18.65
CA ILE A 106 -4.12 19.37 18.80
C ILE A 106 -3.11 18.75 17.85
N ASN A 107 -2.24 17.89 18.36
CA ASN A 107 -1.33 17.09 17.55
C ASN A 107 -1.11 15.75 18.24
N ARG A 108 -1.70 14.70 17.67
CA ARG A 108 -1.63 13.33 18.19
C ARG A 108 -0.19 12.82 18.27
N LEU A 109 0.69 13.29 17.38
CA LEU A 109 2.09 12.86 17.30
C LEU A 109 3.04 13.70 18.17
N ARG A 110 2.57 14.75 18.85
CA ARG A 110 3.45 15.70 19.57
C ARG A 110 4.34 15.06 20.64
N LYS A 111 3.88 13.99 21.29
CA LYS A 111 4.60 13.30 22.38
C LYS A 111 5.24 11.98 21.92
N VAL A 112 5.33 11.75 20.62
CA VAL A 112 5.83 10.50 20.06
C VAL A 112 7.05 10.84 19.23
N ASN A 113 8.18 10.21 19.55
CA ASN A 113 9.36 10.30 18.72
C ASN A 113 9.20 9.32 17.55
N ILE A 114 8.46 9.74 16.52
CA ILE A 114 8.28 8.95 15.31
C ILE A 114 8.33 9.82 14.06
N GLU A 115 9.08 9.38 13.07
CA GLU A 115 9.13 10.01 11.76
C GLU A 115 8.13 9.36 10.82
N LEU A 116 7.16 10.14 10.35
CA LEU A 116 6.22 9.65 9.36
C LEU A 116 6.93 9.44 8.03
N GLN A 117 6.62 8.33 7.37
CA GLN A 117 6.98 8.11 5.98
C GLN A 117 5.77 7.76 5.15
N LYS A 118 5.86 8.05 3.85
CA LYS A 118 4.82 7.72 2.86
C LYS A 118 5.41 6.82 1.79
N GLY A 119 4.59 5.90 1.31
CA GLY A 119 4.92 5.10 0.14
C GLY A 119 3.71 4.68 -0.68
N SER A 120 3.88 3.52 -1.29
CA SER A 120 2.85 2.74 -1.97
C SER A 120 2.09 1.91 -0.94
N ASN A 121 0.79 1.71 -1.14
CA ASN A 121 0.03 0.80 -0.29
C ASN A 121 0.40 -0.68 -0.53
N TRP A 122 0.93 -1.01 -1.71
CA TRP A 122 1.27 -2.37 -2.12
C TRP A 122 2.68 -2.76 -1.66
N PHE A 123 2.83 -4.01 -1.20
CA PHE A 123 4.08 -4.50 -0.65
C PHE A 123 4.26 -6.01 -0.86
N SER A 124 5.49 -6.49 -0.71
CA SER A 124 5.80 -7.90 -0.46
C SER A 124 6.80 -8.00 0.66
N ILE A 125 6.36 -8.51 1.79
CA ILE A 125 7.11 -8.43 3.05
C ILE A 125 7.28 -9.80 3.68
N THR A 126 8.34 -9.97 4.45
CA THR A 126 8.64 -11.23 5.13
C THR A 126 7.69 -11.50 6.29
N ASP A 127 7.58 -12.75 6.74
CA ASP A 127 6.82 -13.09 7.96
C ASP A 127 7.30 -12.28 9.15
N GLU A 128 8.61 -12.08 9.29
CA GLU A 128 9.18 -11.34 10.42
C GLU A 128 8.67 -9.89 10.47
N LEU A 129 8.62 -9.20 9.32
CA LEU A 129 8.04 -7.87 9.26
C LEU A 129 6.52 -7.90 9.51
N VAL A 130 5.81 -8.95 9.06
CA VAL A 130 4.40 -9.13 9.42
C VAL A 130 4.21 -9.25 10.93
N GLN A 131 5.00 -10.06 11.62
CA GLN A 131 4.93 -10.22 13.08
C GLN A 131 5.23 -8.88 13.78
N TYR A 132 6.22 -8.13 13.31
CA TYR A 132 6.52 -6.80 13.84
C TYR A 132 5.37 -5.80 13.63
N ILE A 133 4.73 -5.78 12.46
CA ILE A 133 3.57 -4.93 12.21
C ILE A 133 2.42 -5.32 13.15
N LEU A 134 2.17 -6.62 13.33
CA LEU A 134 1.11 -7.12 14.20
C LEU A 134 1.36 -6.83 15.68
N SER A 135 2.61 -6.90 16.15
CA SER A 135 2.97 -6.53 17.53
C SER A 135 2.78 -5.04 17.79
N ASN A 136 2.91 -4.20 16.76
CA ASN A 136 2.63 -2.76 16.79
C ASN A 136 1.16 -2.39 16.61
N LYS A 137 0.23 -3.34 16.70
CA LYS A 137 -1.21 -3.09 16.51
C LYS A 137 -1.76 -1.94 17.35
N LEU A 138 -1.40 -1.85 18.63
CA LEU A 138 -1.89 -0.77 19.52
C LEU A 138 -1.40 0.62 19.06
N PHE A 139 -0.17 0.69 18.56
CA PHE A 139 0.36 1.91 17.97
C PHE A 139 -0.42 2.29 16.70
N VAL A 140 -0.63 1.33 15.80
CA VAL A 140 -1.40 1.51 14.57
C VAL A 140 -2.83 1.99 14.88
N GLU A 141 -3.52 1.34 15.83
CA GLU A 141 -4.86 1.75 16.25
C GLU A 141 -4.87 3.14 16.90
N LYS A 142 -3.84 3.49 17.68
CA LYS A 142 -3.79 4.81 18.35
C LYS A 142 -3.61 5.96 17.37
N PHE A 143 -2.80 5.80 16.31
CA PHE A 143 -2.41 6.91 15.43
C PHE A 143 -3.05 6.87 14.04
N PHE A 144 -3.36 5.69 13.52
CA PHE A 144 -3.91 5.53 12.17
C PHE A 144 -5.42 5.27 12.15
N LYS A 145 -6.03 4.93 13.29
CA LYS A 145 -7.50 5.00 13.42
C LYS A 145 -7.95 6.45 13.32
N LEU A 146 -9.08 6.67 12.62
CA LEU A 146 -9.60 8.00 12.29
C LEU A 146 -8.58 8.91 11.59
N SER A 147 -7.66 8.32 10.82
CA SER A 147 -6.70 9.05 9.99
C SER A 147 -7.10 9.02 8.52
N HIS A 148 -6.69 10.05 7.77
CA HIS A 148 -7.13 10.25 6.40
C HIS A 148 -6.11 9.73 5.37
N CYS A 149 -6.49 8.78 4.50
CA CYS A 149 -5.62 8.23 3.46
C CYS A 149 -4.21 7.86 4.00
N ALA A 150 -4.18 7.14 5.11
CA ALA A 150 -2.95 6.79 5.82
C ALA A 150 -2.57 5.30 5.70
N ASP A 151 -3.29 4.56 4.86
CA ASP A 151 -2.92 3.23 4.38
C ASP A 151 -1.53 3.25 3.73
N GLU A 152 -1.21 4.33 3.03
CA GLU A 152 0.12 4.60 2.45
C GLU A 152 1.18 5.14 3.43
N LEU A 153 0.87 5.22 4.73
CA LEU A 153 1.74 5.81 5.74
C LEU A 153 2.18 4.81 6.82
N PHE A 154 1.30 3.92 7.27
CA PHE A 154 1.56 3.18 8.52
C PHE A 154 2.71 2.18 8.43
N ILE A 155 2.81 1.40 7.35
CA ILE A 155 3.89 0.43 7.16
C ILE A 155 5.22 1.15 6.98
N GLN A 156 5.26 2.15 6.10
CA GLN A 156 6.46 2.93 5.85
C GLN A 156 6.95 3.61 7.12
N THR A 157 6.03 4.16 7.92
CA THR A 157 6.37 4.76 9.22
C THR A 157 6.94 3.71 10.18
N LEU A 158 6.32 2.53 10.31
CA LEU A 158 6.83 1.47 11.20
C LEU A 158 8.22 0.96 10.78
N VAL A 159 8.44 0.78 9.48
CA VAL A 159 9.70 0.28 8.92
C VAL A 159 10.80 1.33 9.03
N TYR A 160 10.51 2.58 8.69
CA TYR A 160 11.52 3.65 8.73
C TYR A 160 12.05 3.92 10.14
N ASN A 161 11.22 3.73 11.17
CA ASN A 161 11.63 3.91 12.57
C ASN A 161 12.19 2.62 13.19
N ASN A 162 12.62 1.67 12.36
CA ASN A 162 13.27 0.44 12.78
C ASN A 162 14.43 0.12 11.82
N ASP A 163 15.66 0.40 12.27
CA ASP A 163 16.86 0.25 11.43
C ASP A 163 17.03 -1.17 10.88
N TYR A 164 16.65 -2.19 11.63
CA TYR A 164 16.74 -3.58 11.19
C TYR A 164 15.88 -3.85 9.96
N PHE A 165 14.61 -3.42 9.96
CA PHE A 165 13.75 -3.57 8.79
C PHE A 165 14.09 -2.58 7.68
N MET A 166 14.47 -1.34 8.03
CA MET A 166 14.84 -0.33 7.04
C MET A 166 16.05 -0.76 6.21
N ASN A 167 17.05 -1.39 6.83
CA ASN A 167 18.24 -1.93 6.14
C ASN A 167 17.93 -3.12 5.23
N ARG A 168 16.77 -3.76 5.39
CA ARG A 168 16.29 -4.86 4.55
C ARG A 168 15.37 -4.40 3.42
N VAL A 169 15.02 -3.12 3.36
CA VAL A 169 14.20 -2.59 2.27
C VAL A 169 14.94 -2.68 0.94
N TYR A 170 14.24 -3.16 -0.09
CA TYR A 170 14.79 -3.21 -1.45
C TYR A 170 15.13 -1.81 -1.98
N ASN A 171 16.39 -1.60 -2.38
CA ASN A 171 16.91 -0.31 -2.83
C ASN A 171 17.32 -0.28 -4.32
N GLY A 172 16.95 -1.31 -5.10
CA GLY A 172 17.47 -1.51 -6.46
C GLY A 172 16.84 -0.68 -7.59
N GLY A 173 16.27 0.49 -7.29
CA GLY A 173 15.85 1.47 -8.31
C GLY A 173 14.62 1.10 -9.16
N VAL A 174 14.10 -0.13 -9.08
CA VAL A 174 12.87 -0.55 -9.77
C VAL A 174 11.70 0.35 -9.38
N ILE A 175 10.84 0.69 -10.36
CA ILE A 175 9.65 1.53 -10.16
C ILE A 175 8.89 1.06 -8.91
N GLY A 176 8.89 1.94 -7.92
CA GLY A 176 8.15 1.75 -6.68
C GLY A 176 8.74 0.74 -5.69
N GLY A 177 9.86 0.04 -5.93
CA GLY A 177 10.51 -0.84 -4.93
C GLY A 177 9.70 -2.04 -4.40
N SER A 178 8.39 -2.06 -4.66
CA SER A 178 7.49 -3.17 -4.38
C SER A 178 7.19 -4.00 -5.62
N PHE A 179 7.83 -3.75 -6.77
CA PHE A 179 7.61 -4.53 -8.01
C PHE A 179 6.15 -4.52 -8.50
N ARG A 180 5.45 -3.40 -8.30
CA ARG A 180 4.10 -3.14 -8.82
C ARG A 180 4.20 -2.08 -9.90
N TYR A 181 3.91 -2.45 -11.14
CA TYR A 181 3.84 -1.49 -12.22
C TYR A 181 2.53 -0.72 -12.14
N VAL A 182 2.61 0.54 -11.71
CA VAL A 182 1.48 1.46 -11.71
C VAL A 182 1.85 2.66 -12.57
N ASP A 183 1.09 2.90 -13.63
CA ASP A 183 1.28 4.08 -14.48
C ASP A 183 0.51 5.28 -13.92
N TRP A 184 1.26 6.27 -13.45
CA TRP A 184 0.77 7.56 -12.95
C TRP A 184 0.96 8.71 -13.95
N ASN A 185 1.60 8.47 -15.10
CA ASN A 185 1.93 9.49 -16.09
C ASN A 185 0.73 9.81 -16.99
N ARG A 186 -0.17 8.84 -17.20
CA ARG A 186 -1.39 8.98 -17.99
C ARG A 186 -2.63 9.36 -17.17
N GLY A 187 -2.44 9.96 -15.99
CA GLY A 187 -3.51 10.53 -15.15
C GLY A 187 -3.67 9.85 -13.78
N ASN A 188 -4.91 9.61 -13.34
CA ASN A 188 -5.16 8.65 -12.25
C ASN A 188 -4.64 7.26 -12.70
N PRO A 189 -4.30 6.32 -11.79
CA PRO A 189 -3.66 5.06 -12.17
C PRO A 189 -4.29 4.49 -13.44
N TYR A 190 -3.51 4.49 -14.52
CA TYR A 190 -4.00 4.23 -15.86
C TYR A 190 -4.51 2.80 -15.98
N THR A 191 -5.58 2.60 -16.76
CA THR A 191 -6.10 1.26 -17.06
C THR A 191 -5.31 0.72 -18.23
N TRP A 192 -4.55 -0.36 -18.01
CA TRP A 192 -3.80 -1.01 -19.08
C TRP A 192 -4.73 -1.56 -20.15
N LEU A 193 -4.36 -1.39 -21.41
CA LEU A 193 -5.07 -1.87 -22.60
C LEU A 193 -4.20 -2.86 -23.37
N GLU A 194 -4.80 -3.62 -24.29
CA GLU A 194 -4.10 -4.60 -25.14
C GLU A 194 -2.87 -3.99 -25.84
N GLU A 195 -2.96 -2.73 -26.27
CA GLU A 195 -1.85 -1.98 -26.88
C GLU A 195 -0.61 -1.82 -25.97
N ASP A 196 -0.78 -1.92 -24.64
CA ASP A 196 0.30 -1.85 -23.67
C ASP A 196 0.93 -3.20 -23.34
N LEU A 197 0.48 -4.30 -23.96
CA LEU A 197 0.93 -5.66 -23.62
C LEU A 197 2.45 -5.78 -23.60
N GLN A 198 3.12 -5.29 -24.65
CA GLN A 198 4.58 -5.37 -24.74
C GLN A 198 5.26 -4.59 -23.61
N GLN A 199 4.75 -3.42 -23.25
CA GLN A 199 5.25 -2.61 -22.14
C GLN A 199 5.12 -3.35 -20.80
N LEU A 200 4.05 -4.12 -20.60
CA LEU A 200 3.87 -4.95 -19.41
C LEU A 200 4.84 -6.14 -19.40
N LEU A 201 4.99 -6.84 -20.52
CA LEU A 201 5.89 -7.99 -20.65
C LEU A 201 7.36 -7.61 -20.46
N ASP A 202 7.77 -6.45 -20.97
CA ASP A 202 9.14 -5.93 -20.85
C ASP A 202 9.48 -5.38 -19.46
N SER A 203 8.46 -5.10 -18.63
CA SER A 203 8.65 -4.54 -17.29
C SER A 203 9.42 -5.51 -16.38
N GLU A 204 10.30 -4.99 -15.52
CA GLU A 204 10.92 -5.78 -14.44
C GLU A 204 9.95 -6.04 -13.27
N CYS A 205 8.78 -5.41 -13.25
CA CYS A 205 7.79 -5.62 -12.21
C CYS A 205 7.15 -7.02 -12.30
N LEU A 206 6.67 -7.51 -11.16
CA LEU A 206 6.04 -8.83 -11.06
C LEU A 206 4.52 -8.75 -11.22
N PHE A 207 3.93 -7.62 -10.79
CA PHE A 207 2.50 -7.34 -10.86
C PHE A 207 2.28 -5.98 -11.53
N ALA A 208 1.11 -5.79 -12.13
CA ALA A 208 0.71 -4.50 -12.67
C ALA A 208 -0.66 -4.06 -12.15
N ARG A 209 -0.89 -2.74 -12.21
CA ARG A 209 -2.12 -2.05 -11.83
C ARG A 209 -2.40 -0.89 -12.80
N LYS A 210 -3.64 -0.66 -13.27
CA LYS A 210 -4.88 -1.40 -12.97
C LYS A 210 -5.46 -2.03 -14.24
N PHE A 211 -6.15 -3.14 -14.06
CA PHE A 211 -6.92 -3.80 -15.12
C PHE A 211 -8.41 -3.58 -14.88
N ASN A 212 -9.20 -3.48 -15.96
CA ASN A 212 -10.65 -3.39 -15.89
C ASN A 212 -11.28 -4.12 -17.07
N LEU A 213 -11.94 -5.24 -16.77
CA LEU A 213 -12.58 -6.09 -17.77
C LEU A 213 -13.73 -5.39 -18.53
N ASP A 214 -14.35 -4.36 -17.94
CA ASP A 214 -15.38 -3.58 -18.62
C ASP A 214 -14.79 -2.62 -19.67
N ILE A 215 -13.48 -2.34 -19.62
CA ILE A 215 -12.77 -1.46 -20.56
C ILE A 215 -12.03 -2.30 -21.59
N ASP A 216 -11.27 -3.29 -21.13
CA ASP A 216 -10.51 -4.20 -21.98
C ASP A 216 -10.34 -5.53 -21.25
N SER A 217 -11.04 -6.55 -21.72
CA SER A 217 -10.88 -7.93 -21.25
C SER A 217 -9.77 -8.68 -21.97
N ASN A 218 -9.50 -8.33 -23.23
CA ASN A 218 -8.55 -9.04 -24.11
C ASN A 218 -7.13 -9.00 -23.55
N ILE A 219 -6.75 -7.90 -22.90
CA ILE A 219 -5.44 -7.76 -22.27
C ILE A 219 -5.16 -8.89 -21.26
N ILE A 220 -6.17 -9.35 -20.52
CA ILE A 220 -5.99 -10.43 -19.53
C ILE A 220 -5.72 -11.75 -20.24
N ASP A 221 -6.52 -12.09 -21.25
CA ASP A 221 -6.34 -13.31 -22.04
C ASP A 221 -4.95 -13.30 -22.70
N LYS A 222 -4.52 -12.16 -23.25
CA LYS A 222 -3.19 -11.99 -23.84
C LYS A 222 -2.06 -12.14 -22.83
N LEU A 223 -2.21 -11.60 -21.63
CA LEU A 223 -1.23 -11.80 -20.56
C LEU A 223 -1.17 -13.27 -20.16
N GLU A 224 -2.31 -13.93 -19.98
CA GLU A 224 -2.37 -15.35 -19.64
C GLU A 224 -1.68 -16.23 -20.70
N GLU A 225 -1.97 -16.02 -21.99
CA GLU A 225 -1.26 -16.67 -23.09
C GLU A 225 0.27 -16.52 -22.95
N ASN A 226 0.76 -15.30 -22.74
CA ASN A 226 2.20 -15.03 -22.70
C ASN A 226 2.90 -15.52 -21.42
N ILE A 227 2.20 -15.59 -20.27
CA ILE A 227 2.81 -16.00 -19.00
C ILE A 227 2.63 -17.49 -18.67
N HIS A 228 1.67 -18.18 -19.29
CA HIS A 228 1.43 -19.61 -19.08
C HIS A 228 2.12 -20.53 -20.10
N HIS A 229 2.51 -20.04 -21.28
CA HIS A 229 3.20 -20.85 -22.29
C HIS A 229 4.70 -21.09 -22.04
N ILE A 230 5.22 -20.71 -20.87
CA ILE A 230 6.63 -20.90 -20.49
C ILE A 230 6.68 -22.00 -19.41
N GLU A 231 6.65 -23.27 -19.84
CA GLU A 231 7.00 -24.44 -19.00
C GLU A 231 8.50 -24.77 -19.04
#